data_AF-A0A2M7NS18-F1
#
_entry.id   AF-A0A2M7NS18-F1
#
_cell.length_a   1.000
_cell.length_b   1.000
_cell.length_c   1.000
_cell.angle_alpha   90.00
_cell.angle_beta   90.00
_cell.angle_gamma   90.00
#
_symmetry.space_group_name_H-M   'P 1'
#
loop_
_entity.id
_entity.type
_entity.pdbx_description
1 polymer ?
#
loop_
_entity_poly.entity_id
_entity_poly.type
_entity_poly.pdbx_seq_one_letter_code
_entity_poly.pdbx_strand_id
1 'polypeptide(L)'
;MKNTLIILLILPLFAISQNKKVHQEKSNVEFLIDSSKVDMDKIYLSNSNIKNVNVVKEGNGKIFIELKENVSLKTLSEIDYKNINLIDNKVFIIDNKLIKKPSEIKIDSTEIGNLEIIKSSEFENQKSFFSIIRIITKSELKRIENAKKGKIMIKGTELTFNK
;
A
#
# COMPACT_ATOMS: atom_id res chain seq x y z
N MET A 1 6.43 -14.32 -68.15
CA MET A 1 5.54 -14.60 -67.00
C MET A 1 6.21 -15.64 -66.12
N LYS A 2 6.21 -15.42 -64.79
CA LYS A 2 6.65 -16.33 -63.71
C LYS A 2 8.16 -16.59 -63.66
N ASN A 3 8.87 -16.63 -62.53
CA ASN A 3 8.59 -16.39 -61.12
C ASN A 3 9.98 -16.13 -60.50
N THR A 4 10.25 -14.93 -59.99
CA THR A 4 11.41 -14.74 -59.11
C THR A 4 10.88 -14.73 -57.68
N LEU A 5 10.88 -15.90 -57.07
CA LEU A 5 10.48 -16.12 -55.68
C LEU A 5 11.60 -15.55 -54.79
N ILE A 6 11.45 -14.31 -54.34
CA ILE A 6 12.28 -13.79 -53.25
C ILE A 6 11.76 -14.44 -51.97
N ILE A 7 12.42 -15.52 -51.56
CA ILE A 7 12.26 -16.10 -50.22
C ILE A 7 12.82 -15.07 -49.25
N LEU A 8 11.94 -14.23 -48.72
CA LEU A 8 12.23 -13.40 -47.57
C LEU A 8 12.39 -14.36 -46.38
N LEU A 9 13.65 -14.66 -46.02
CA LEU A 9 13.99 -15.35 -44.79
C LEU A 9 13.63 -14.42 -43.62
N ILE A 10 12.36 -14.45 -43.21
CA ILE A 10 11.95 -13.92 -41.91
C ILE A 10 12.47 -14.93 -40.89
N LEU A 11 13.73 -14.75 -40.48
CA LEU A 11 14.19 -15.35 -39.23
C LEU A 11 13.26 -14.81 -38.15
N PRO A 12 12.51 -15.66 -37.42
CA PRO A 12 11.84 -15.21 -36.23
C PRO A 12 12.96 -14.72 -35.32
N LEU A 13 12.99 -13.41 -35.06
CA LEU A 13 13.69 -12.84 -33.93
C LEU A 13 13.04 -13.48 -32.69
N PHE A 14 13.48 -14.69 -32.34
CA PHE A 14 13.38 -15.19 -30.98
C PHE A 14 14.28 -14.28 -30.16
N ALA A 15 13.77 -13.09 -29.87
CA ALA A 15 14.23 -12.28 -28.77
C ALA A 15 14.04 -13.18 -27.56
N ILE A 16 15.14 -13.83 -27.17
CA ILE A 16 15.31 -14.47 -25.89
C ILE A 16 15.01 -13.35 -24.90
N SER A 17 13.77 -13.31 -24.43
CA SER A 17 13.39 -12.47 -23.30
C SER A 17 14.23 -12.99 -22.15
N GLN A 18 15.38 -12.34 -21.93
CA GLN A 18 16.11 -12.47 -20.70
C GLN A 18 15.16 -11.91 -19.65
N ASN A 19 14.36 -12.80 -19.06
CA ASN A 19 13.71 -12.58 -17.79
C ASN A 19 14.84 -12.26 -16.83
N LYS A 20 15.13 -10.96 -16.69
CA LYS A 20 16.05 -10.43 -15.71
C LYS A 20 15.43 -10.84 -14.38
N LYS A 21 15.86 -11.98 -13.84
CA LYS A 21 15.56 -12.37 -12.47
C LYS A 21 16.26 -11.34 -11.60
N VAL A 22 15.56 -10.23 -11.35
CA VAL A 22 15.95 -9.28 -10.32
C VAL A 22 15.85 -10.07 -9.03
N HIS A 23 16.97 -10.61 -8.56
CA HIS A 23 17.07 -11.02 -7.17
C HIS A 23 16.84 -9.76 -6.36
N GLN A 24 15.66 -9.66 -5.74
CA GLN A 24 15.47 -8.73 -4.65
C GLN A 24 16.35 -9.25 -3.51
N GLU A 25 17.59 -8.79 -3.45
CA GLU A 25 18.40 -8.98 -2.25
C GLU A 25 17.62 -8.35 -1.10
N LYS A 26 17.18 -9.18 -0.15
CA LYS A 26 16.67 -8.67 1.13
C LYS A 26 17.83 -7.93 1.77
N SER A 27 17.75 -6.61 1.76
CA SER A 27 18.67 -5.74 2.48
C SER A 27 18.66 -6.14 3.96
N ASN A 28 19.84 -6.45 4.51
CA ASN A 28 20.02 -6.75 5.94
C ASN A 28 20.02 -5.48 6.81
N VAL A 29 19.61 -4.33 6.27
CA VAL A 29 19.56 -3.06 6.98
C VAL A 29 18.57 -3.14 8.13
N GLU A 30 19.03 -2.78 9.32
CA GLU A 30 18.22 -2.72 10.52
C GLU A 30 17.58 -1.35 10.66
N PHE A 31 16.26 -1.31 10.87
CA PHE A 31 15.51 -0.09 11.12
C PHE A 31 15.17 0.01 12.61
N LEU A 32 15.44 1.17 13.20
CA LEU A 32 15.10 1.50 14.57
C LEU A 32 14.26 2.78 14.58
N ILE A 33 13.13 2.75 15.28
CA ILE A 33 12.32 3.94 15.58
C ILE A 33 12.37 4.16 17.10
N ASP A 34 12.81 5.33 17.53
CA ASP A 34 13.02 5.66 18.95
C ASP A 34 13.77 4.54 19.71
N SER A 35 14.87 4.08 19.11
CA SER A 35 15.73 2.98 19.59
C SER A 35 15.09 1.59 19.63
N SER A 36 13.86 1.43 19.16
CA SER A 36 13.19 0.12 19.06
C SER A 36 13.32 -0.43 17.64
N LYS A 37 13.78 -1.68 17.51
CA LYS A 37 13.84 -2.36 16.21
C LYS A 37 12.44 -2.52 15.62
N VAL A 38 12.30 -2.23 14.34
CA VAL A 38 11.02 -2.34 13.61
C VAL A 38 11.18 -3.03 12.26
N ASP A 39 10.07 -3.58 11.79
CA ASP A 39 9.89 -4.05 10.42
C ASP A 39 9.13 -2.97 9.64
N MET A 40 9.81 -2.26 8.73
CA MET A 40 9.23 -1.11 8.02
C MET A 40 8.02 -1.48 7.16
N ASP A 41 7.88 -2.73 6.73
CA ASP A 41 6.70 -3.19 5.98
C ASP A 41 5.42 -3.21 6.85
N LYS A 42 5.60 -3.10 8.17
CA LYS A 42 4.52 -3.12 9.18
C LYS A 42 4.34 -1.78 9.89
N ILE A 43 5.04 -0.74 9.44
CA ILE A 43 4.97 0.61 10.01
C ILE A 43 4.35 1.57 9.00
N TYR A 44 3.31 2.27 9.44
CA TYR A 44 2.72 3.41 8.72
C TYR A 44 3.05 4.68 9.48
N LEU A 45 3.99 5.47 8.96
CA LEU A 45 4.56 6.65 9.63
C LEU A 45 4.46 7.88 8.73
N SER A 46 3.99 8.99 9.28
CA SER A 46 4.02 10.27 8.55
C SER A 46 5.43 10.85 8.57
N ASN A 47 5.95 11.22 7.40
CA ASN A 47 7.23 11.94 7.29
C ASN A 47 7.24 13.25 8.08
N SER A 48 6.08 13.89 8.29
CA SER A 48 5.99 15.12 9.08
C SER A 48 6.31 14.92 10.55
N ASN A 49 6.27 13.69 11.04
CA ASN A 49 6.45 13.33 12.44
C ASN A 49 7.84 12.77 12.73
N ILE A 50 8.67 12.63 11.70
CA ILE A 50 10.09 12.34 11.84
C ILE A 50 10.80 13.63 12.26
N LYS A 51 11.54 13.56 13.37
CA LYS A 51 12.43 14.62 13.83
C LYS A 51 13.79 14.52 13.15
N ASN A 52 14.37 13.31 13.11
CA ASN A 52 15.69 13.08 12.53
C ASN A 52 15.80 11.66 11.94
N VAL A 53 16.66 11.52 10.92
CA VAL A 53 17.05 10.21 10.37
C VAL A 53 18.58 10.14 10.35
N ASN A 54 19.14 9.17 11.05
CA ASN A 54 20.57 8.90 11.05
C ASN A 54 20.85 7.55 10.40
N VAL A 55 21.86 7.50 9.53
CA VAL A 55 22.27 6.28 8.83
C VAL A 55 23.69 5.94 9.23
N VAL A 56 23.86 4.79 9.89
CA VAL A 56 25.17 4.25 10.27
C VAL A 56 25.51 3.13 9.30
N LYS A 57 26.66 3.26 8.64
CA LYS A 57 27.10 2.33 7.57
C LYS A 57 27.95 1.16 8.08
N GLU A 58 28.07 0.97 9.39
CA GLU A 58 28.87 -0.11 9.95
C GLU A 58 28.14 -1.46 9.87
N GLY A 59 28.80 -2.48 9.32
CA GLY A 59 28.24 -3.83 9.14
C GLY A 59 27.11 -3.88 8.11
N ASN A 60 25.96 -4.45 8.49
CA ASN A 60 24.78 -4.57 7.61
C ASN A 60 24.01 -3.25 7.41
N GLY A 61 24.48 -2.15 8.02
CA GLY A 61 23.82 -0.85 7.99
C GLY A 61 22.66 -0.74 8.98
N LYS A 62 22.55 0.42 9.63
CA LYS A 62 21.45 0.75 10.56
C LYS A 62 20.85 2.09 10.21
N ILE A 63 19.53 2.18 10.23
CA ILE A 63 18.78 3.42 10.05
C ILE A 63 18.01 3.71 11.34
N PHE A 64 18.33 4.84 11.95
CA PHE A 64 17.68 5.34 13.16
C PHE A 64 16.74 6.47 12.79
N ILE A 65 15.48 6.32 13.15
CA ILE A 65 14.41 7.30 12.94
C ILE A 65 13.99 7.79 14.33
N GLU A 66 14.22 9.07 14.60
CA GLU A 66 13.76 9.73 15.81
C GLU A 66 12.43 10.42 15.51
N LEU A 67 11.41 10.18 16.32
CA LEU A 67 10.11 10.84 16.19
C LEU A 67 10.09 12.19 16.92
N LYS A 68 9.16 13.06 16.54
CA LYS A 68 8.87 14.30 17.28
C LYS A 68 8.24 13.99 18.63
N GLU A 69 8.37 14.92 19.57
CA GLU A 69 7.74 14.82 20.90
C GLU A 69 6.23 14.56 20.78
N ASN A 70 5.71 13.68 21.64
CA ASN A 70 4.30 13.25 21.70
C ASN A 70 3.78 12.44 20.50
N VAL A 71 4.65 12.04 19.58
CA VAL A 71 4.30 11.05 18.55
C VAL A 71 4.53 9.66 19.13
N SER A 72 3.51 8.82 19.11
CA SER A 72 3.63 7.40 19.47
C SER A 72 3.00 6.56 18.38
N LEU A 73 3.71 5.50 17.98
CA LEU A 73 3.17 4.50 17.08
C LEU A 73 2.28 3.55 17.88
N LYS A 74 0.99 3.52 17.54
CA LYS A 74 0.02 2.63 18.17
C LYS A 74 -0.17 1.38 17.35
N THR A 75 -0.40 0.26 18.01
CA THR A 75 -0.76 -0.97 17.32
C THR A 75 -2.16 -0.83 16.72
N LEU A 76 -2.41 -1.42 15.54
CA LEU A 76 -3.69 -1.29 14.87
C LEU A 76 -4.87 -1.81 15.71
N SER A 77 -4.63 -2.84 16.55
CA SER A 77 -5.61 -3.37 17.50
C SER A 77 -5.94 -2.43 18.67
N GLU A 78 -5.08 -1.45 18.95
CA GLU A 78 -5.21 -0.50 20.07
C GLU A 78 -5.84 0.82 19.63
N ILE A 79 -6.11 0.98 18.34
CA ILE A 79 -6.80 2.17 17.85
C ILE A 79 -8.20 2.19 18.46
N ASP A 80 -8.48 3.32 19.09
CA ASP A 80 -9.71 3.53 19.81
C ASP A 80 -10.84 3.89 18.83
N TYR A 81 -11.82 3.01 18.74
CA TYR A 81 -13.04 3.19 17.94
C TYR A 81 -14.24 3.54 18.81
N LYS A 82 -14.03 4.09 20.03
CA LYS A 82 -15.00 4.31 21.12
C LYS A 82 -16.43 4.73 20.78
N ASN A 83 -16.66 5.36 19.63
CA ASN A 83 -17.99 5.80 19.20
C ASN A 83 -18.66 4.84 18.20
N ILE A 84 -18.09 3.65 17.99
CA ILE A 84 -18.47 2.75 16.91
C ILE A 84 -18.69 1.37 17.51
N ASN A 85 -19.95 0.94 17.50
CA ASN A 85 -20.31 -0.42 17.86
C ASN A 85 -19.77 -1.37 16.79
N LEU A 86 -18.57 -1.91 17.06
CA LEU A 86 -17.86 -2.85 16.20
C LEU A 86 -18.23 -4.27 16.61
N ILE A 87 -18.47 -5.12 15.62
CA ILE A 87 -18.57 -6.56 15.83
C ILE A 87 -17.16 -7.07 16.11
N ASP A 88 -17.01 -8.02 17.04
CA ASP A 88 -15.71 -8.53 17.51
C ASP A 88 -14.81 -9.07 16.39
N ASN A 89 -15.42 -9.66 15.36
CA ASN A 89 -14.70 -10.14 14.18
C ASN A 89 -14.29 -8.98 13.27
N LYS A 90 -13.14 -8.35 13.56
CA LYS A 90 -12.61 -7.22 12.81
C LYS A 90 -11.70 -7.67 11.67
N VAL A 91 -11.98 -7.20 10.47
CA VAL A 91 -11.12 -7.37 9.29
C VAL A 91 -10.49 -6.03 8.98
N PHE A 92 -9.16 -5.97 8.90
CA PHE A 92 -8.45 -4.72 8.66
C PHE A 92 -7.93 -4.66 7.23
N ILE A 93 -8.16 -3.55 6.55
CA ILE A 93 -7.63 -3.26 5.21
C ILE A 93 -6.93 -1.91 5.26
N ILE A 94 -5.66 -1.83 4.88
CA ILE A 94 -4.91 -0.57 4.78
C ILE A 94 -4.39 -0.41 3.36
N ASP A 95 -4.69 0.71 2.70
CA ASP A 95 -4.23 1.00 1.33
C ASP A 95 -4.48 -0.16 0.35
N ASN A 96 -5.69 -0.72 0.44
CA ASN A 96 -6.16 -1.88 -0.35
C ASN A 96 -5.41 -3.20 -0.07
N LYS A 97 -4.64 -3.29 1.03
CA LYS A 97 -3.99 -4.52 1.49
C LYS A 97 -4.72 -5.09 2.70
N LEU A 98 -5.06 -6.37 2.64
CA LEU A 98 -5.64 -7.11 3.76
C LEU A 98 -4.59 -7.38 4.84
N ILE A 99 -4.87 -6.95 6.07
CA ILE A 99 -3.99 -7.14 7.23
C ILE A 99 -4.41 -8.40 7.98
N LYS A 100 -3.57 -9.44 7.92
CA LYS A 100 -3.82 -10.73 8.58
C LYS A 100 -3.50 -10.71 10.08
N LYS A 101 -2.55 -9.87 10.51
CA LYS A 101 -2.08 -9.78 11.89
C LYS A 101 -2.05 -8.32 12.36
N PRO A 102 -3.19 -7.77 12.79
CA PRO A 102 -3.30 -6.37 13.23
C PRO A 102 -2.37 -6.02 14.39
N SER A 103 -2.06 -6.99 15.26
CA SER A 103 -1.16 -6.82 16.40
C SER A 103 0.30 -6.56 16.02
N GLU A 104 0.71 -6.87 14.79
CA GLU A 104 2.08 -6.61 14.31
C GLU A 104 2.18 -5.29 13.55
N ILE A 105 1.06 -4.65 13.21
CA ILE A 105 1.02 -3.38 12.47
C ILE A 105 1.01 -2.23 13.45
N LYS A 106 1.96 -1.30 13.27
CA LYS A 106 1.94 -0.02 13.99
C LYS A 106 1.68 1.14 13.04
N ILE A 107 0.87 2.08 13.50
CA ILE A 107 0.50 3.27 12.74
C ILE A 107 0.60 4.51 13.60
N ASP A 108 1.19 5.55 13.01
CA ASP A 108 1.05 6.92 13.43
C ASP A 108 -0.38 7.37 13.13
N SER A 109 -1.15 7.72 14.17
CA SER A 109 -2.56 8.13 13.98
C SER A 109 -2.71 9.33 13.05
N THR A 110 -1.69 10.18 12.94
CA THR A 110 -1.71 11.32 12.02
C THR A 110 -1.56 10.91 10.55
N GLU A 111 -1.11 9.68 10.26
CA GLU A 111 -1.00 9.14 8.91
C GLU A 111 -2.33 8.58 8.39
N ILE A 112 -3.33 8.39 9.27
CA ILE A 112 -4.69 8.02 8.87
C ILE A 112 -5.29 9.18 8.06
N GLY A 113 -5.61 8.92 6.80
CA GLY A 113 -6.24 9.89 5.90
C GLY A 113 -7.75 9.72 5.88
N ASN A 114 -8.21 8.53 5.52
CA ASN A 114 -9.62 8.15 5.56
C ASN A 114 -9.79 6.87 6.39
N LEU A 115 -10.84 6.80 7.20
CA LEU A 115 -11.24 5.64 7.99
C LEU A 115 -12.71 5.33 7.67
N GLU A 116 -12.93 4.17 7.07
CA GLU A 116 -14.25 3.66 6.72
C GLU A 116 -14.50 2.36 7.50
N ILE A 117 -15.70 2.22 8.05
CA ILE A 117 -16.10 1.02 8.78
C ILE A 117 -17.36 0.48 8.13
N ILE A 118 -17.27 -0.75 7.63
CA ILE A 118 -18.35 -1.41 6.91
C ILE A 118 -18.80 -2.60 7.75
N LYS A 119 -20.07 -2.62 8.13
CA LYS A 119 -20.63 -3.73 8.90
C LYS A 119 -21.05 -4.85 7.96
N SER A 120 -20.96 -6.10 8.43
CA SER A 120 -21.42 -7.27 7.67
C SER A 120 -22.89 -7.17 7.25
N SER A 121 -23.71 -6.40 7.98
CA SER A 121 -25.12 -6.14 7.66
C SER A 121 -25.35 -5.31 6.39
N GLU A 122 -24.31 -4.63 5.89
CA GLU A 122 -24.38 -3.83 4.66
C GLU A 122 -24.16 -4.68 3.40
N PHE A 123 -23.80 -5.96 3.55
CA PHE A 123 -23.58 -6.88 2.44
C PHE A 123 -24.81 -7.76 2.20
N GLU A 124 -25.23 -7.87 0.93
CA GLU A 124 -26.29 -8.79 0.52
C GLU A 124 -25.89 -10.25 0.75
N ASN A 125 -26.83 -11.08 1.21
CA ASN A 125 -26.66 -12.53 1.39
C ASN A 125 -25.54 -12.95 2.38
N GLN A 126 -25.12 -12.05 3.27
CA GLN A 126 -24.07 -12.33 4.25
C GLN A 126 -24.58 -13.21 5.40
N LYS A 127 -23.93 -14.36 5.63
CA LYS A 127 -24.25 -15.28 6.75
C LYS A 127 -23.37 -15.10 8.00
N SER A 128 -22.30 -14.31 7.90
CA SER A 128 -21.28 -14.17 8.94
C SER A 128 -21.27 -12.75 9.51
N PHE A 129 -21.03 -12.64 10.81
CA PHE A 129 -20.95 -11.36 11.52
C PHE A 129 -19.50 -10.88 11.63
N PHE A 130 -19.20 -9.71 11.03
CA PHE A 130 -17.88 -9.07 11.09
C PHE A 130 -17.97 -7.57 10.80
N SER A 131 -16.89 -6.85 11.05
CA SER A 131 -16.73 -5.45 10.67
C SER A 131 -15.44 -5.27 9.89
N ILE A 132 -15.50 -4.63 8.73
CA ILE A 132 -14.31 -4.24 7.97
C ILE A 132 -13.91 -2.84 8.43
N ILE A 133 -12.67 -2.71 8.87
CA ILE A 133 -12.02 -1.43 9.18
C ILE A 133 -11.07 -1.15 8.04
N ARG A 134 -11.45 -0.20 7.19
CA ARG A 134 -10.67 0.20 6.02
C ARG A 134 -10.01 1.55 6.29
N ILE A 135 -8.69 1.57 6.20
CA ILE A 135 -7.87 2.76 6.34
C ILE A 135 -7.24 3.07 4.99
N ILE A 136 -7.31 4.34 4.58
CA ILE A 136 -6.49 4.88 3.49
C ILE A 136 -5.55 5.90 4.11
N THR A 137 -4.25 5.71 3.94
CA THR A 137 -3.22 6.59 4.50
C THR A 137 -3.18 7.92 3.75
N LYS A 138 -2.69 8.98 4.42
CA LYS A 138 -2.48 10.27 3.77
C LYS A 138 -1.48 10.17 2.62
N SER A 139 -0.45 9.34 2.77
CA SER A 139 0.51 9.06 1.70
C SER A 139 -0.15 8.44 0.49
N GLU A 140 -1.05 7.47 0.68
CA GLU A 140 -1.80 6.84 -0.40
C GLU A 140 -2.79 7.81 -1.08
N LEU A 141 -3.50 8.64 -0.30
CA LEU A 141 -4.36 9.69 -0.86
C LEU A 141 -3.58 10.65 -1.76
N LYS A 142 -2.41 11.10 -1.31
CA LYS A 142 -1.51 11.96 -2.12
C LYS A 142 -1.04 11.26 -3.39
N ARG A 143 -0.70 9.97 -3.31
CA ARG A 143 -0.30 9.17 -4.47
C ARG A 143 -1.42 9.07 -5.50
N ILE A 144 -2.66 8.79 -5.05
CA ILE A 144 -3.85 8.72 -5.91
C ILE A 144 -4.13 10.07 -6.55
N GLU A 145 -4.05 11.17 -5.80
CA GLU A 145 -4.24 12.53 -6.31
C GLU A 145 -3.22 12.87 -7.40
N ASN A 146 -1.94 12.60 -7.15
CA ASN A 146 -0.86 12.86 -8.11
C ASN A 146 -0.98 11.97 -9.36
N ALA A 147 -1.41 10.72 -9.22
CA ALA A 147 -1.68 9.84 -10.36
C ALA A 147 -2.87 10.31 -11.21
N LYS A 148 -3.83 11.05 -10.63
CA LYS A 148 -4.96 11.63 -11.35
C LYS A 148 -4.61 12.97 -12.04
N LYS A 149 -3.60 13.71 -11.56
CA LYS A 149 -3.13 14.98 -12.14
C LYS A 149 -2.59 14.89 -13.57
N GLY A 150 -2.42 13.69 -14.12
CA GLY A 150 -2.02 13.45 -15.52
C GLY A 150 -3.04 12.69 -16.38
N LYS A 151 -4.25 12.41 -15.87
CA LYS A 151 -5.29 11.76 -16.68
C LYS A 151 -5.99 12.79 -17.56
N ILE A 152 -5.82 12.67 -18.87
CA ILE A 152 -6.73 13.27 -19.85
C ILE A 152 -8.11 12.65 -19.60
N MET A 153 -9.02 13.43 -19.03
CA MET A 153 -10.44 13.08 -19.01
C MET A 153 -10.96 13.24 -20.44
N ILE A 154 -11.09 12.13 -21.17
CA ILE A 154 -11.91 12.12 -22.37
C ILE A 154 -13.36 12.24 -21.88
N LYS A 155 -13.97 13.41 -22.08
CA LYS A 155 -15.42 13.59 -21.98
C LYS A 155 -16.05 12.69 -23.04
N GLY A 156 -16.41 11.46 -22.66
CA GLY A 156 -17.23 10.59 -23.50
C GLY A 156 -18.63 11.20 -23.61
N THR A 157 -19.08 11.41 -24.84
CA THR A 157 -20.46 11.73 -25.19
C THR A 157 -21.41 10.74 -24.53
N GLU A 158 -22.43 11.25 -23.84
CA GLU A 158 -23.59 10.46 -23.46
C GLU A 158 -24.17 9.80 -24.71
N LEU A 159 -24.05 8.48 -24.81
CA LEU A 159 -24.85 7.70 -25.75
C LEU A 159 -26.24 7.55 -25.16
N THR A 160 -27.13 8.49 -25.47
CA THR A 160 -28.57 8.26 -25.40
C THR A 160 -28.93 7.18 -26.41
N PHE A 161 -29.19 5.98 -25.93
CA PHE A 161 -29.89 4.98 -26.72
C PHE A 161 -31.37 5.34 -26.73
N ASN A 162 -31.80 6.08 -27.75
CA ASN A 162 -33.21 6.11 -28.12
C ASN A 162 -33.54 4.82 -28.87
N LYS A 163 -34.42 4.00 -28.31
CA LYS A 163 -35.37 3.19 -29.06
C LYS A 163 -36.68 3.08 -28.31
#